data_AF-A0A940Z1C8-F1
#
_entry.id   AF-A0A940Z1C8-F1
#
_cell.length_a   1.000
_cell.length_b   1.000
_cell.length_c   1.000
_cell.angle_alpha   90.00
_cell.angle_beta   90.00
_cell.angle_gamma   90.00
#
_symmetry.space_group_name_H-M   'P 1'
#
loop_
_entity.id
_entity.type
_entity.pdbx_description
1 polymer ?
#
loop_
_entity_poly.entity_id
_entity_poly.type
_entity_poly.pdbx_seq_one_letter_code
_entity_poly.pdbx_strand_id
1 'polypeptide(L)'
;MGRLEFPNVDRKFERSLPLGQASAGDTSLGRSEGPGFGAERGCSDGGWAPSPAVQHALREVPRHRYTPESPLRIAYDDDRSPVTRRDDAGRATSSVSAPWLQAGMLESLRLKPGMTVLEVGSGGYNAELIAHVVAPDGRVVSVDIDGWVVERTRRFTGFTLCGFVRDLGAAARPTPTVDLADGQLQLRFEDGPVPASAGADDALVAPRCEVPTGVTVAGQESFETLPLYLATTLPGFCRLAGTTGSRFAELPRGSDAAALVRDGSFAYLTHIRVHTGRRRCRRSTGREHAGRREARG
;
A
#
# COMPACT_ATOMS: atom_id res chain seq x y z
N MET A 1 -21.41 -14.22 -35.57
CA MET A 1 -20.57 -13.64 -34.51
C MET A 1 -20.27 -14.75 -33.52
N GLY A 2 -19.09 -15.37 -33.61
CA GLY A 2 -18.77 -16.62 -32.90
C GLY A 2 -18.50 -16.38 -31.41
N ARG A 3 -19.14 -17.18 -30.55
CA ARG A 3 -18.76 -17.35 -29.14
C ARG A 3 -17.36 -17.97 -29.12
N LEU A 4 -16.43 -17.33 -28.43
CA LEU A 4 -15.16 -17.95 -28.03
C LEU A 4 -15.49 -18.98 -26.94
N GLU A 5 -15.39 -20.27 -27.26
CA GLU A 5 -15.42 -21.34 -26.27
C GLU A 5 -14.08 -21.33 -25.51
N PHE A 6 -14.16 -21.03 -24.21
CA PHE A 6 -13.02 -21.10 -23.30
C PHE A 6 -12.88 -22.54 -22.77
N PRO A 7 -11.68 -23.13 -22.72
CA PRO A 7 -11.52 -24.51 -22.29
C PRO A 7 -11.84 -24.69 -20.80
N ASN A 8 -12.90 -25.47 -20.55
CA ASN A 8 -13.21 -26.27 -19.37
C ASN A 8 -13.15 -25.59 -17.98
N VAL A 9 -14.28 -24.96 -17.61
CA VAL A 9 -14.63 -24.66 -16.21
C VAL A 9 -15.44 -25.81 -15.57
N ASP A 10 -16.08 -26.65 -16.38
CA ASP A 10 -17.09 -27.63 -15.91
C ASP A 10 -16.51 -28.92 -15.30
N ARG A 11 -15.24 -29.27 -15.54
CA ARG A 11 -14.64 -30.49 -14.95
C ARG A 11 -14.29 -30.39 -13.45
N LYS A 12 -14.45 -29.22 -12.82
CA LYS A 12 -13.84 -28.93 -11.50
C LYS A 12 -14.68 -29.30 -10.27
N PHE A 13 -15.91 -29.81 -10.40
CA PHE A 13 -16.77 -30.08 -9.23
C PHE A 13 -17.43 -31.49 -9.19
N GLU A 14 -17.17 -32.37 -10.15
CA GLU A 14 -17.86 -33.67 -10.28
C GLU A 14 -17.11 -34.92 -9.75
N ARG A 15 -16.08 -34.79 -8.91
CA ARG A 15 -15.43 -35.97 -8.31
C ARG A 15 -15.98 -36.32 -6.93
N SER A 16 -17.09 -37.05 -6.92
CA SER A 16 -17.58 -37.92 -5.84
C SER A 16 -18.41 -39.02 -6.52
N LEU A 17 -18.25 -40.35 -6.36
CA LEU A 17 -17.56 -41.31 -5.49
C LEU A 17 -17.31 -42.59 -6.33
N PRO A 18 -16.60 -43.61 -5.81
CA PRO A 18 -17.34 -44.85 -5.60
C PRO A 18 -17.24 -45.37 -4.17
N LEU A 19 -18.34 -46.01 -3.76
CA LEU A 19 -18.54 -46.73 -2.50
C LEU A 19 -17.41 -47.73 -2.20
N GLY A 20 -16.95 -47.74 -0.95
CA GLY A 20 -16.08 -48.78 -0.39
C GLY A 20 -15.95 -48.61 1.13
N GLN A 21 -16.17 -49.69 1.87
CA GLN A 21 -16.47 -49.75 3.30
C GLN A 21 -15.23 -49.70 4.24
N ALA A 22 -15.47 -49.17 5.46
CA ALA A 22 -14.94 -49.52 6.79
C ALA A 22 -13.42 -49.66 7.05
N SER A 23 -12.90 -48.96 8.08
CA SER A 23 -12.80 -49.49 9.46
C SER A 23 -12.12 -48.50 10.42
N ALA A 24 -12.37 -48.70 11.71
CA ALA A 24 -12.01 -47.85 12.85
C ALA A 24 -10.55 -48.01 13.31
N GLY A 25 -9.99 -46.95 13.91
CA GLY A 25 -8.71 -46.97 14.61
C GLY A 25 -8.49 -45.70 15.42
N ASP A 26 -8.78 -45.78 16.70
CA ASP A 26 -8.56 -44.80 17.77
C ASP A 26 -7.07 -44.62 18.09
N THR A 27 -6.60 -43.40 18.36
CA THR A 27 -5.85 -43.08 19.59
C THR A 27 -5.54 -41.59 19.74
N SER A 28 -5.92 -41.10 20.91
CA SER A 28 -5.68 -39.78 21.51
C SER A 28 -4.21 -39.32 21.60
N LEU A 29 -3.99 -37.99 21.53
CA LEU A 29 -3.25 -37.23 22.57
C LEU A 29 -3.33 -35.72 22.29
N GLY A 30 -3.86 -34.97 23.25
CA GLY A 30 -4.05 -33.53 23.15
C GLY A 30 -2.78 -32.73 23.42
N ARG A 31 -2.76 -31.50 22.89
CA ARG A 31 -2.11 -30.32 23.49
C ARG A 31 -2.85 -29.07 23.02
N SER A 32 -3.23 -28.26 24.00
CA SER A 32 -3.84 -26.93 23.87
C SER A 32 -2.81 -25.91 23.39
N GLU A 33 -3.09 -25.19 22.30
CA GLU A 33 -2.44 -23.91 21.98
C GLU A 33 -3.50 -22.91 21.44
N GLY A 34 -3.31 -21.63 21.74
CA GLY A 34 -4.26 -20.52 21.54
C GLY A 34 -4.60 -20.24 20.07
N PRO A 35 -5.39 -19.18 19.77
CA PRO A 35 -5.92 -18.95 18.43
C PRO A 35 -4.81 -18.49 17.48
N GLY A 36 -4.10 -19.46 16.90
CA GLY A 36 -3.20 -19.28 15.78
C GLY A 36 -3.99 -18.96 14.51
N PHE A 37 -3.60 -17.88 13.84
CA PHE A 37 -4.05 -17.54 12.49
C PHE A 37 -3.53 -18.61 11.51
N GLY A 38 -4.26 -19.72 11.39
CA GLY A 38 -3.96 -20.81 10.47
C GLY A 38 -4.77 -20.66 9.18
N ALA A 39 -4.20 -20.01 8.17
CA ALA A 39 -4.55 -20.34 6.78
C ALA A 39 -3.83 -21.66 6.44
N GLU A 40 -4.23 -22.73 7.13
CA GLU A 40 -3.79 -24.07 6.80
C GLU A 40 -4.33 -24.40 5.41
N ARG A 41 -3.49 -24.99 4.56
CA ARG A 41 -3.96 -25.70 3.38
C ARG A 41 -4.94 -26.77 3.85
N GLY A 42 -6.23 -26.47 3.82
CA GLY A 42 -7.30 -27.46 3.78
C GLY A 42 -7.29 -28.16 2.42
N CYS A 43 -6.19 -28.85 2.12
CA CYS A 43 -6.12 -29.87 1.10
C CYS A 43 -5.59 -31.14 1.78
N SER A 44 -6.33 -31.58 2.78
CA SER A 44 -6.28 -32.94 3.32
C SER A 44 -7.64 -33.57 3.00
N ASP A 45 -7.68 -34.34 1.91
CA ASP A 45 -8.66 -35.37 1.53
C ASP A 45 -10.18 -35.04 1.51
N GLY A 46 -10.57 -33.79 1.76
CA GLY A 46 -11.92 -33.26 1.56
C GLY A 46 -11.86 -31.83 1.05
N GLY A 47 -11.94 -31.65 -0.27
CA GLY A 47 -11.66 -30.39 -0.95
C GLY A 47 -12.48 -29.21 -0.41
N TRP A 48 -11.77 -28.16 0.04
CA TRP A 48 -12.39 -26.87 0.32
C TRP A 48 -12.97 -26.27 -0.96
N ALA A 49 -14.27 -26.02 -0.96
CA ALA A 49 -14.99 -25.37 -2.05
C ALA A 49 -15.59 -24.05 -1.55
N PRO A 50 -15.38 -22.92 -2.26
CA PRO A 50 -16.03 -21.67 -1.91
C PRO A 50 -17.56 -21.77 -2.02
N SER A 51 -18.27 -20.84 -1.42
CA SER A 51 -19.72 -20.69 -1.54
C SER A 51 -20.15 -20.52 -3.01
N PRO A 52 -21.40 -20.88 -3.36
CA PRO A 52 -21.90 -20.73 -4.74
C PRO A 52 -21.76 -19.30 -5.29
N ALA A 53 -21.91 -18.28 -4.43
CA ALA A 53 -21.74 -16.88 -4.82
C ALA A 53 -20.29 -16.56 -5.22
N VAL A 54 -19.31 -17.00 -4.41
CA VAL A 54 -17.89 -16.80 -4.71
C VAL A 54 -17.45 -17.63 -5.91
N GLN A 55 -17.93 -18.88 -6.04
CA GLN A 55 -17.70 -19.69 -7.24
C GLN A 55 -18.23 -18.99 -8.48
N HIS A 56 -19.45 -18.46 -8.43
CA HIS A 56 -20.05 -17.76 -9.56
C HIS A 56 -19.23 -16.52 -9.96
N ALA A 57 -18.81 -15.70 -8.99
CA ALA A 57 -17.96 -14.53 -9.25
C ALA A 57 -16.62 -14.93 -9.91
N LEU A 58 -15.95 -15.98 -9.42
CA LEU A 58 -14.69 -16.46 -10.00
C LEU A 58 -14.85 -16.96 -11.45
N ARG A 59 -16.01 -17.50 -11.81
CA ARG A 59 -16.32 -17.97 -13.17
C ARG A 59 -16.64 -16.82 -14.12
N GLU A 60 -17.46 -15.87 -13.65
CA GLU A 60 -17.95 -14.77 -14.48
C GLU A 60 -16.90 -13.68 -14.70
N VAL A 61 -16.10 -13.36 -13.68
CA VAL A 61 -15.11 -12.29 -13.78
C VAL A 61 -13.88 -12.79 -14.57
N PRO A 62 -13.60 -12.23 -15.76
CA PRO A 62 -12.53 -12.72 -16.63
C PRO A 62 -11.15 -12.29 -16.11
N ARG A 63 -10.55 -13.12 -15.24
CA ARG A 63 -9.26 -12.88 -14.57
C ARG A 63 -8.15 -12.41 -15.52
N HIS A 64 -8.09 -12.95 -16.74
CA HIS A 64 -7.08 -12.57 -17.73
C HIS A 64 -7.11 -11.09 -18.13
N ARG A 65 -8.24 -10.37 -17.99
CA ARG A 65 -8.30 -8.93 -18.23
C ARG A 65 -7.41 -8.12 -17.29
N TYR A 66 -7.13 -8.66 -16.10
CA TYR A 66 -6.31 -8.02 -15.07
C TYR A 66 -4.82 -8.42 -15.16
N THR A 67 -4.51 -9.43 -15.97
CA THR A 67 -3.14 -9.91 -16.25
C THR A 67 -2.87 -10.04 -17.77
N PRO A 68 -3.11 -9.02 -18.60
CA PRO A 68 -2.96 -9.10 -20.06
C PRO A 68 -1.53 -9.43 -20.51
N GLU A 69 -0.53 -9.21 -19.66
CA GLU A 69 0.87 -9.54 -19.92
C GLU A 69 1.20 -11.02 -19.70
N SER A 70 0.28 -11.77 -19.08
CA SER A 70 0.47 -13.19 -18.76
C SER A 70 -0.29 -14.08 -19.75
N PRO A 71 0.29 -15.23 -20.16
CA PRO A 71 -0.45 -16.23 -20.93
C PRO A 71 -1.71 -16.70 -20.18
N LEU A 72 -2.80 -17.01 -20.91
CA LEU A 72 -4.06 -17.45 -20.30
C LEU A 72 -3.88 -18.61 -19.31
N ARG A 73 -3.04 -19.60 -19.65
CA ARG A 73 -2.74 -20.73 -18.76
C ARG A 73 -2.17 -20.32 -17.40
N ILE A 74 -1.47 -19.19 -17.33
CA ILE A 74 -0.89 -18.64 -16.11
C ILE A 74 -1.92 -17.78 -15.37
N ALA A 75 -2.74 -17.03 -16.12
CA ALA A 75 -3.81 -16.22 -15.55
C ALA A 75 -4.84 -17.09 -14.80
N TYR A 76 -5.10 -18.31 -15.27
CA TYR A 76 -6.08 -19.25 -14.70
C TYR A 76 -5.44 -20.43 -13.94
N ASP A 77 -4.15 -20.36 -13.65
CA ASP A 77 -3.50 -21.32 -12.76
C ASP A 77 -3.95 -21.03 -11.32
N ASP A 78 -4.43 -22.06 -10.62
CA ASP A 78 -5.05 -21.92 -9.30
C ASP A 78 -4.04 -21.48 -8.23
N ASP A 79 -2.74 -21.72 -8.41
CA ASP A 79 -1.70 -21.45 -7.42
C ASP A 79 -0.81 -20.25 -7.76
N ARG A 80 -0.94 -19.69 -8.97
CA ARG A 80 -0.06 -18.61 -9.42
C ARG A 80 -0.61 -17.24 -9.10
N SER A 81 0.31 -16.37 -8.70
CA SER A 81 0.09 -14.94 -8.58
C SER A 81 0.93 -14.18 -9.61
N PRO A 82 0.40 -13.90 -10.81
CA PRO A 82 1.16 -13.20 -11.84
C PRO A 82 1.55 -11.80 -11.35
N VAL A 83 2.85 -11.49 -11.41
CA VAL A 83 3.38 -10.17 -11.06
C VAL A 83 3.01 -9.17 -12.15
N THR A 84 2.35 -8.09 -11.76
CA THR A 84 1.87 -7.03 -12.67
C THR A 84 2.82 -5.84 -12.69
N ARG A 85 3.49 -5.56 -11.57
CA ARG A 85 4.46 -4.47 -11.46
C ARG A 85 5.72 -4.95 -10.75
N ARG A 86 6.86 -4.47 -11.24
CA ARG A 86 8.15 -4.54 -10.57
C ARG A 86 8.74 -3.14 -10.43
N ASP A 87 9.51 -2.92 -9.37
CA ASP A 87 10.34 -1.72 -9.25
C ASP A 87 11.62 -1.85 -10.08
N ASP A 88 12.42 -0.79 -10.09
CA ASP A 88 13.68 -0.73 -10.86
C ASP A 88 14.75 -1.70 -10.36
N ALA A 89 14.62 -2.19 -9.12
CA ALA A 89 15.45 -3.25 -8.57
C ALA A 89 14.94 -4.66 -8.94
N GLY A 90 13.87 -4.75 -9.74
CA GLY A 90 13.24 -6.00 -10.18
C GLY A 90 12.34 -6.66 -9.14
N ARG A 91 12.13 -6.05 -7.97
CA ARG A 91 11.27 -6.59 -6.91
C ARG A 91 9.82 -6.44 -7.32
N ALA A 92 9.02 -7.48 -7.08
CA ALA A 92 7.58 -7.43 -7.33
C ALA A 92 6.91 -6.45 -6.37
N THR A 93 6.20 -5.46 -6.90
CA THR A 93 5.47 -4.45 -6.13
C THR A 93 3.97 -4.55 -6.27
N SER A 94 3.48 -5.25 -7.31
CA SER A 94 2.07 -5.59 -7.45
C SER A 94 1.93 -6.93 -8.16
N SER A 95 0.89 -7.68 -7.80
CA SER A 95 0.51 -8.94 -8.43
C SER A 95 -1.01 -9.11 -8.39
N VAL A 96 -1.53 -10.00 -9.22
CA VAL A 96 -2.88 -10.52 -9.02
C VAL A 96 -2.76 -11.79 -8.18
N SER A 97 -3.29 -11.77 -6.96
CA SER A 97 -3.23 -12.89 -6.01
C SER A 97 -3.82 -14.18 -6.60
N ALA A 98 -3.33 -15.34 -6.17
CA ALA A 98 -3.83 -16.64 -6.62
C ALA A 98 -5.36 -16.79 -6.41
N PRO A 99 -6.09 -17.48 -7.31
CA PRO A 99 -7.54 -17.66 -7.19
C PRO A 99 -7.99 -18.23 -5.84
N TRP A 100 -7.29 -19.24 -5.31
CA TRP A 100 -7.65 -19.86 -4.03
C TRP A 100 -7.57 -18.85 -2.87
N LEU A 101 -6.57 -17.96 -2.89
CA LEU A 101 -6.36 -16.99 -1.84
C LEU A 101 -7.48 -15.94 -1.84
N GLN A 102 -7.85 -15.45 -3.01
CA GLN A 102 -8.95 -14.48 -3.14
C GLN A 102 -10.29 -15.10 -2.77
N ALA A 103 -10.52 -16.35 -3.17
CA ALA A 103 -11.70 -17.08 -2.73
C ALA A 103 -11.76 -17.17 -1.20
N GLY A 104 -10.64 -17.48 -0.53
CA GLY A 104 -10.56 -17.55 0.93
C GLY A 104 -10.82 -16.20 1.61
N MET A 105 -10.33 -15.11 1.01
CA MET A 105 -10.62 -13.74 1.45
C MET A 105 -12.11 -13.43 1.35
N LEU A 106 -12.73 -13.72 0.21
CA LEU A 106 -14.16 -13.45 -0.02
C LEU A 106 -15.07 -14.27 0.91
N GLU A 107 -14.75 -15.53 1.17
CA GLU A 107 -15.46 -16.37 2.14
C GLU A 107 -15.39 -15.79 3.55
N SER A 108 -14.19 -15.35 3.96
CA SER A 108 -13.97 -14.77 5.29
C SER A 108 -14.76 -13.47 5.49
N LEU A 109 -14.94 -12.69 4.42
CA LEU A 109 -15.72 -11.44 4.43
C LEU A 109 -17.24 -11.69 4.55
N ARG A 110 -17.72 -12.90 4.25
CA ARG A 110 -19.16 -13.27 4.28
C ARG A 110 -20.05 -12.24 3.58
N LEU A 111 -19.62 -11.84 2.39
CA LEU A 111 -20.27 -10.82 1.57
C LEU A 111 -21.73 -11.20 1.26
N LYS A 112 -22.59 -10.18 1.18
CA LYS A 112 -23.99 -10.32 0.78
C LYS A 112 -24.36 -9.23 -0.23
N PRO A 113 -25.36 -9.48 -1.09
CA PRO A 113 -25.94 -8.45 -1.94
C PRO A 113 -26.30 -7.17 -1.17
N GLY A 114 -26.01 -6.02 -1.76
CA GLY A 114 -26.30 -4.69 -1.18
C GLY A 114 -25.23 -4.16 -0.21
N MET A 115 -24.19 -4.92 0.12
CA MET A 115 -23.13 -4.45 1.02
C MET A 115 -22.26 -3.35 0.38
N THR A 116 -21.81 -2.41 1.21
CA THR A 116 -20.74 -1.46 0.85
C THR A 116 -19.41 -1.95 1.42
N VAL A 117 -18.38 -2.05 0.56
CA VAL A 117 -17.08 -2.62 0.91
C VAL A 117 -15.95 -1.65 0.57
N LEU A 118 -14.97 -1.54 1.47
CA LEU A 118 -13.69 -0.87 1.24
C LEU A 118 -12.60 -1.92 1.04
N GLU A 119 -11.91 -1.85 -0.09
CA GLU A 119 -10.68 -2.61 -0.35
C GLU A 119 -9.46 -1.67 -0.26
N VAL A 120 -8.42 -2.12 0.44
CA VAL A 120 -7.13 -1.43 0.55
C VAL A 120 -6.04 -2.29 -0.09
N GLY A 121 -5.38 -1.75 -1.11
CA GLY A 121 -4.50 -2.52 -2.00
C GLY A 121 -5.27 -2.95 -3.24
N SER A 122 -5.17 -2.15 -4.31
CA SER A 122 -5.89 -2.35 -5.56
C SER A 122 -5.09 -3.24 -6.53
N GLY A 123 -5.71 -3.49 -7.67
CA GLY A 123 -5.29 -4.47 -8.66
C GLY A 123 -6.44 -4.88 -9.59
N GLY A 124 -7.65 -4.41 -9.27
CA GLY A 124 -8.86 -4.50 -10.07
C GLY A 124 -9.59 -5.82 -9.96
N TYR A 125 -8.88 -6.96 -10.01
CA TYR A 125 -9.54 -8.26 -10.08
C TYR A 125 -10.32 -8.59 -8.79
N ASN A 126 -9.72 -8.38 -7.62
CA ASN A 126 -10.38 -8.67 -6.35
C ASN A 126 -11.57 -7.73 -6.09
N ALA A 127 -11.39 -6.43 -6.34
CA ALA A 127 -12.47 -5.44 -6.30
C ALA A 127 -13.68 -5.85 -7.16
N GLU A 128 -13.42 -6.36 -8.38
CA GLU A 128 -14.46 -6.82 -9.29
C GLU A 128 -15.15 -8.09 -8.80
N LEU A 129 -14.41 -9.04 -8.21
CA LEU A 129 -15.01 -10.21 -7.57
C LEU A 129 -15.94 -9.81 -6.42
N ILE A 130 -15.51 -8.88 -5.57
CA ILE A 130 -16.34 -8.34 -4.49
C ILE A 130 -17.58 -7.67 -5.09
N ALA A 131 -17.42 -6.83 -6.11
CA ALA A 131 -18.51 -6.13 -6.78
C ALA A 131 -19.55 -7.10 -7.33
N HIS A 132 -19.11 -8.21 -7.94
CA HIS A 132 -19.99 -9.25 -8.46
C HIS A 132 -20.79 -9.95 -7.35
N VAL A 133 -20.20 -10.18 -6.18
CA VAL A 133 -20.88 -10.83 -5.04
C VAL A 133 -21.88 -9.89 -4.36
N VAL A 134 -21.57 -8.59 -4.26
CA VAL A 134 -22.45 -7.61 -3.60
C VAL A 134 -23.50 -7.00 -4.54
N ALA A 135 -23.46 -7.30 -5.84
CA ALA A 135 -24.46 -6.91 -6.83
C ALA A 135 -25.88 -7.41 -6.45
N PRO A 136 -26.95 -6.76 -6.95
CA PRO A 136 -26.95 -5.62 -7.88
C PRO A 136 -26.76 -4.25 -7.20
N ASP A 137 -27.12 -4.12 -5.92
CA ASP A 137 -27.22 -2.82 -5.24
C ASP A 137 -26.01 -2.49 -4.34
N GLY A 138 -25.02 -3.37 -4.29
CA GLY A 138 -23.81 -3.18 -3.49
C GLY A 138 -22.82 -2.19 -4.11
N ARG A 139 -21.86 -1.74 -3.29
CA ARG A 139 -20.85 -0.76 -3.68
C ARG A 139 -19.47 -1.19 -3.22
N VAL A 140 -18.47 -1.04 -4.08
CA VAL A 140 -17.07 -1.28 -3.75
C VAL A 140 -16.27 0.02 -3.93
N VAL A 141 -15.50 0.38 -2.91
CA VAL A 141 -14.50 1.45 -2.96
C VAL A 141 -13.14 0.76 -2.84
N SER A 142 -12.27 0.91 -3.83
CA SER A 142 -10.91 0.35 -3.81
C SER A 142 -9.91 1.50 -3.80
N VAL A 143 -8.91 1.42 -2.94
CA VAL A 143 -7.83 2.40 -2.82
C VAL A 143 -6.47 1.75 -2.98
N ASP A 144 -5.55 2.45 -3.62
CA ASP A 144 -4.14 2.08 -3.69
C ASP A 144 -3.27 3.30 -3.44
N ILE A 145 -2.08 3.06 -2.95
CA ILE A 145 -1.06 4.07 -2.72
C ILE A 145 -0.21 4.33 -3.96
N ASP A 146 -0.14 3.34 -4.84
CA ASP A 146 0.63 3.37 -6.06
C ASP A 146 -0.24 3.87 -7.22
N GLY A 147 0.00 5.11 -7.66
CA GLY A 147 -0.72 5.71 -8.79
C GLY A 147 -0.65 4.87 -10.07
N TRP A 148 0.41 4.08 -10.28
CA TRP A 148 0.47 3.16 -11.43
C TRP A 148 -0.61 2.06 -11.33
N VAL A 149 -0.84 1.51 -10.14
CA VAL A 149 -1.86 0.48 -9.90
C VAL A 149 -3.24 1.07 -10.08
N VAL A 150 -3.50 2.27 -9.55
CA VAL A 150 -4.77 3.00 -9.76
C VAL A 150 -5.04 3.16 -11.26
N GLU A 151 -4.04 3.64 -12.00
CA GLU A 151 -4.19 3.93 -13.43
C GLU A 151 -4.37 2.67 -14.27
N ARG A 152 -3.71 1.59 -13.88
CA ARG A 152 -3.91 0.26 -14.47
C ARG A 152 -5.32 -0.24 -14.22
N THR A 153 -5.80 -0.21 -12.98
CA THR A 153 -7.13 -0.69 -12.60
C THR A 153 -8.23 0.03 -13.38
N ARG A 154 -8.09 1.36 -13.58
CA ARG A 154 -9.02 2.17 -14.38
C ARG A 154 -9.16 1.71 -15.84
N ARG A 155 -8.16 1.05 -16.40
CA ARG A 155 -8.22 0.55 -17.80
C ARG A 155 -9.07 -0.69 -17.95
N PHE A 156 -9.23 -1.47 -16.89
CA PHE A 156 -9.83 -2.81 -16.95
C PHE A 156 -11.21 -2.88 -16.31
N THR A 157 -11.67 -1.79 -15.68
CA THR A 157 -12.87 -1.75 -14.85
C THR A 157 -13.73 -0.54 -15.18
N GLY A 158 -15.00 -0.61 -14.81
CA GLY A 158 -15.91 0.54 -14.82
C GLY A 158 -15.79 1.44 -13.59
N PHE A 159 -14.73 1.32 -12.78
CA PHE A 159 -14.60 2.10 -11.55
C PHE A 159 -14.55 3.60 -11.85
N THR A 160 -15.37 4.36 -11.13
CA THR A 160 -15.32 5.82 -11.15
C THR A 160 -14.22 6.29 -10.21
N LEU A 161 -13.22 7.00 -10.73
CA LEU A 161 -12.18 7.59 -9.89
C LEU A 161 -12.81 8.67 -9.01
N CYS A 162 -12.71 8.47 -7.70
CA CYS A 162 -13.07 9.45 -6.69
C CYS A 162 -11.78 10.08 -6.13
N GLY A 163 -11.74 11.40 -5.99
CA GLY A 163 -10.65 12.07 -5.29
C GLY A 163 -10.73 11.77 -3.78
N PHE A 164 -9.59 11.57 -3.14
CA PHE A 164 -9.52 11.53 -1.68
C PHE A 164 -9.37 12.96 -1.15
N VAL A 165 -10.32 13.39 -0.33
CA VAL A 165 -10.26 14.66 0.39
C VAL A 165 -10.13 14.33 1.88
N ARG A 166 -9.05 14.78 2.50
CA ARG A 166 -8.89 14.66 3.96
C ARG A 166 -9.89 15.59 4.64
N ASP A 167 -10.73 15.06 5.52
CA ASP A 167 -11.63 15.87 6.35
C ASP A 167 -10.82 16.68 7.37
N LEU A 168 -11.04 18.00 7.38
CA LEU A 168 -10.46 18.97 8.31
C LEU A 168 -11.55 19.68 9.14
N GLY A 169 -12.73 19.07 9.32
CA GLY A 169 -13.89 19.62 10.06
C GLY A 169 -13.66 19.88 11.57
N ALA A 170 -14.74 20.11 12.34
CA ALA A 170 -14.63 20.50 13.76
C ALA A 170 -13.97 19.45 14.68
N ALA A 171 -13.94 18.19 14.27
CA ALA A 171 -13.21 17.11 14.92
C ALA A 171 -11.80 16.89 14.33
N ALA A 172 -11.40 17.73 13.37
CA ALA A 172 -10.04 17.74 12.88
C ALA A 172 -9.12 18.05 14.05
N ARG A 173 -8.17 17.15 14.24
CA ARG A 173 -7.05 17.45 15.10
C ARG A 173 -6.21 18.41 14.29
N PRO A 174 -6.10 19.69 14.69
CA PRO A 174 -5.14 20.57 14.03
C PRO A 174 -3.80 19.85 14.11
N THR A 175 -3.18 19.63 12.95
CA THR A 175 -1.85 19.04 12.88
C THR A 175 -0.97 19.82 13.86
N PRO A 176 -0.48 19.21 14.95
CA PRO A 176 0.30 19.97 15.92
C PRO A 176 1.53 20.56 15.23
N THR A 177 1.80 21.82 15.53
CA THR A 177 2.91 22.57 14.92
C THR A 177 3.88 23.06 15.97
N VAL A 178 5.16 23.11 15.59
CA VAL A 178 6.20 23.79 16.35
C VAL A 178 6.82 24.83 15.43
N ASP A 179 6.71 26.09 15.82
CA ASP A 179 7.39 27.17 15.13
C ASP A 179 8.85 27.21 15.58
N LEU A 180 9.75 27.42 14.62
CA LEU A 180 11.18 27.61 14.85
C LEU A 180 11.59 28.93 14.19
N ALA A 181 12.68 29.53 14.67
CA ALA A 181 13.23 30.79 14.14
C ALA A 181 12.17 31.90 14.03
N ASP A 182 11.47 32.18 15.13
CA ASP A 182 10.42 33.21 15.19
C ASP A 182 9.35 33.04 14.11
N GLY A 183 8.98 31.79 13.80
CA GLY A 183 7.95 31.44 12.81
C GLY A 183 8.44 31.45 11.35
N GLN A 184 9.73 31.60 11.10
CA GLN A 184 10.28 31.47 9.74
C GLN A 184 10.24 30.03 9.22
N LEU A 185 10.26 29.06 10.13
CA LEU A 185 10.11 27.63 9.87
C LEU A 185 9.02 27.05 10.76
N GLN A 186 8.34 26.01 10.27
CA GLN A 186 7.31 25.30 11.02
C GLN A 186 7.47 23.79 10.83
N LEU A 187 7.59 23.05 11.93
CA LEU A 187 7.47 21.61 11.96
C LEU A 187 6.02 21.22 12.20
N ARG A 188 5.47 20.32 11.39
CA ARG A 188 4.08 19.84 11.46
C ARG A 188 4.05 18.33 11.68
N PHE A 189 3.39 17.89 12.74
CA PHE A 189 3.31 16.48 13.14
C PHE A 189 2.00 15.87 12.66
N GLU A 190 2.01 15.27 11.48
CA GLU A 190 0.81 14.65 10.88
C GLU A 190 0.33 13.42 11.67
N ASP A 191 1.24 12.76 12.40
CA ASP A 191 0.96 11.58 13.22
C ASP A 191 1.27 11.84 14.70
N GLY A 192 0.23 12.08 15.50
CA GLY A 192 0.32 12.12 16.96
C GLY A 192 0.76 13.47 17.57
N PRO A 193 1.09 13.50 18.86
CA PRO A 193 1.44 14.73 19.57
C PRO A 193 2.86 15.20 19.23
N VAL A 194 3.13 16.48 19.47
CA VAL A 194 4.48 17.06 19.39
C VAL A 194 5.42 16.34 20.36
N PRO A 195 6.54 15.76 19.89
CA PRO A 195 7.56 15.20 20.77
C PRO A 195 8.15 16.28 21.68
N ALA A 196 8.48 15.94 22.93
CA ALA A 196 9.16 16.88 23.85
C ALA A 196 10.48 17.42 23.29
N SER A 197 11.11 16.68 22.36
CA SER A 197 12.33 17.04 21.66
C SER A 197 12.15 17.97 20.45
N ALA A 198 10.93 18.46 20.17
CA ALA A 198 10.62 19.23 18.96
C ALA A 198 11.00 20.71 19.02
N GLY A 199 11.23 21.29 20.20
CA GLY A 199 11.83 22.61 20.35
C GLY A 199 13.31 22.54 19.96
N ALA A 200 13.60 22.78 18.68
CA ALA A 200 14.93 22.60 18.09
C ALA A 200 15.57 23.92 17.64
N ASP A 201 15.17 25.06 18.23
CA ASP A 201 15.78 26.36 17.94
C ASP A 201 17.27 26.38 18.27
N ASP A 202 17.70 25.69 19.32
CA ASP A 202 19.12 25.54 19.64
C ASP A 202 19.90 24.81 18.53
N ALA A 203 19.25 23.90 17.80
CA ALA A 203 19.84 23.21 16.66
C ALA A 203 20.05 24.13 15.45
N LEU A 204 19.31 25.24 15.37
CA LEU A 204 19.50 26.26 14.34
C LEU A 204 20.74 27.13 14.58
N VAL A 205 21.25 27.16 15.82
CA VAL A 205 22.48 27.89 16.18
C VAL A 205 23.72 27.11 15.77
N ALA A 206 23.65 25.78 15.79
CA ALA A 206 24.75 24.92 15.40
C ALA A 206 24.99 24.93 13.87
N PRO A 207 26.23 24.69 13.41
CA PRO A 207 26.49 24.49 11.98
C PRO A 207 25.67 23.34 11.42
N ARG A 208 24.95 23.60 10.33
CA ARG A 208 24.17 22.59 9.61
C ARG A 208 25.09 21.59 8.91
N CYS A 209 24.79 20.30 9.04
CA CYS A 209 25.40 19.25 8.22
C CYS A 209 24.55 19.01 6.97
N GLU A 210 25.20 18.84 5.82
CA GLU A 210 24.53 18.48 4.57
C GLU A 210 25.14 17.21 4.00
N VAL A 211 24.30 16.21 3.77
CA VAL A 211 24.70 14.90 3.26
C VAL A 211 24.01 14.65 1.92
N PRO A 212 24.76 14.62 0.80
CA PRO A 212 24.22 14.17 -0.48
C PRO A 212 23.76 12.72 -0.35
N THR A 213 22.50 12.44 -0.69
CA THR A 213 21.98 11.07 -0.61
C THR A 213 22.55 10.16 -1.71
N GLY A 214 23.21 10.74 -2.72
CA GLY A 214 23.63 10.04 -3.95
C GLY A 214 22.47 9.73 -4.90
N VAL A 215 21.22 9.88 -4.47
CA VAL A 215 20.02 9.57 -5.26
C VAL A 215 19.71 10.72 -6.22
N THR A 216 19.59 10.37 -7.50
CA THR A 216 19.16 11.29 -8.56
C THR A 216 17.90 10.73 -9.19
N VAL A 217 16.86 11.55 -9.24
CA VAL A 217 15.53 11.21 -9.72
C VAL A 217 15.22 12.03 -10.96
N ALA A 218 14.59 11.41 -11.95
CA ALA A 218 14.27 12.11 -13.20
C ALA A 218 13.23 13.22 -12.95
N GLY A 219 13.25 14.29 -13.76
CA GLY A 219 12.42 15.47 -13.50
C GLY A 219 10.90 15.25 -13.52
N GLN A 220 10.41 14.11 -14.02
CA GLN A 220 8.99 13.74 -14.08
C GLN A 220 8.65 12.52 -13.21
N GLU A 221 9.62 12.01 -12.46
CA GLU A 221 9.46 10.85 -11.60
C GLU A 221 8.91 11.28 -10.24
N SER A 222 7.92 10.53 -9.74
CA SER A 222 7.20 10.85 -8.51
C SER A 222 8.04 10.54 -7.29
N PHE A 223 8.00 11.42 -6.29
CA PHE A 223 8.65 11.23 -5.00
C PHE A 223 7.69 10.76 -3.90
N GLU A 224 6.39 10.60 -4.16
CA GLU A 224 5.34 10.46 -3.15
C GLU A 224 5.46 9.21 -2.26
N THR A 225 6.10 8.16 -2.76
CA THR A 225 6.32 6.91 -1.99
C THR A 225 7.36 7.09 -0.87
N LEU A 226 8.31 8.01 -1.04
CA LEU A 226 9.36 8.24 -0.05
C LEU A 226 8.84 8.95 1.21
N PRO A 227 8.09 10.07 1.14
CA PRO A 227 7.42 10.66 2.30
C PRO A 227 6.54 9.66 3.06
N LEU A 228 5.80 8.80 2.35
CA LEU A 228 5.01 7.76 2.98
C LEU A 228 5.87 6.72 3.71
N TYR A 229 6.91 6.20 3.06
CA TYR A 229 7.83 5.26 3.69
C TYR A 229 8.44 5.89 4.95
N LEU A 230 8.90 7.13 4.88
CA LEU A 230 9.47 7.85 6.02
C LEU A 230 8.43 8.05 7.12
N ALA A 231 7.19 8.42 6.79
CA ALA A 231 6.09 8.58 7.74
C ALA A 231 5.76 7.28 8.50
N THR A 232 5.80 6.15 7.82
CA THR A 232 5.42 4.85 8.39
C THR A 232 6.56 4.11 9.09
N THR A 233 7.81 4.52 8.86
CA THR A 233 8.99 3.79 9.39
C THR A 233 9.85 4.59 10.36
N LEU A 234 9.74 5.92 10.39
CA LEU A 234 10.58 6.76 11.24
C LEU A 234 9.77 7.38 12.39
N PRO A 235 10.03 6.97 13.65
CA PRO A 235 9.51 7.68 14.82
C PRO A 235 9.96 9.13 14.83
N GLY A 236 9.06 10.07 15.11
CA GLY A 236 9.36 11.51 15.08
C GLY A 236 9.35 12.12 13.68
N PHE A 237 8.82 11.40 12.68
CA PHE A 237 8.53 11.95 11.37
C PHE A 237 7.58 13.16 11.47
N CYS A 238 7.89 14.19 10.70
CA CYS A 238 7.09 15.40 10.59
C CYS A 238 7.30 16.04 9.21
N ARG A 239 6.63 17.17 8.98
CA ARG A 239 6.75 17.97 7.78
C ARG A 239 7.39 19.31 8.14
N LEU A 240 8.42 19.72 7.40
CA LEU A 240 9.04 21.03 7.55
C LEU A 240 8.52 21.98 6.48
N ALA A 241 7.81 23.01 6.90
CA ALA A 241 7.37 24.14 6.10
C ALA A 241 8.23 25.38 6.45
N GLY A 242 8.29 26.36 5.54
CA GLY A 242 9.02 27.59 5.81
C GLY A 242 8.98 28.60 4.69
N THR A 243 9.46 29.80 4.99
CA THR A 243 9.53 30.88 4.00
C THR A 243 10.66 30.60 3.01
N THR A 244 10.37 30.67 1.71
CA THR A 244 11.39 30.50 0.67
C THR A 244 12.50 31.55 0.85
N GLY A 245 13.76 31.10 0.85
CA GLY A 245 14.92 31.99 1.04
C GLY A 245 15.25 32.27 2.50
N SER A 246 14.61 31.57 3.45
CA SER A 246 15.06 31.54 4.84
C SER A 246 16.53 31.14 4.92
N ARG A 247 17.30 31.82 5.78
CA ARG A 247 18.71 31.46 6.03
C ARG A 247 18.84 30.11 6.75
N PHE A 248 17.78 29.66 7.40
CA PHE A 248 17.77 28.48 8.25
C PHE A 248 17.55 27.18 7.47
N ALA A 249 16.64 27.18 6.49
CA ALA A 249 16.36 26.00 5.67
C ALA A 249 16.20 26.36 4.18
N GLU A 250 16.82 25.55 3.34
CA GLU A 250 16.67 25.63 1.89
C GLU A 250 15.53 24.72 1.40
N LEU A 251 14.33 25.30 1.33
CA LEU A 251 13.10 24.65 0.88
C LEU A 251 12.72 25.15 -0.52
N PRO A 252 12.29 24.27 -1.44
CA PRO A 252 11.66 24.69 -2.69
C PRO A 252 10.40 25.55 -2.43
N ARG A 253 10.06 26.43 -3.38
CA ARG A 253 8.85 27.27 -3.25
C ARG A 253 7.60 26.41 -3.15
N GLY A 254 6.79 26.66 -2.12
CA GLY A 254 5.49 26.02 -1.90
C GLY A 254 5.56 24.54 -1.52
N SER A 255 6.70 24.05 -1.05
CA SER A 255 6.86 22.65 -0.66
C SER A 255 7.08 22.47 0.83
N ASP A 256 6.36 21.52 1.42
CA ASP A 256 6.67 20.92 2.71
C ASP A 256 7.70 19.79 2.52
N ALA A 257 8.82 19.85 3.24
CA ALA A 257 9.84 18.80 3.21
C ALA A 257 9.50 17.67 4.19
N ALA A 258 9.85 16.42 3.84
CA ALA A 258 9.87 15.33 4.80
C ALA A 258 10.96 15.60 5.83
N ALA A 259 10.62 15.54 7.11
CA ALA A 259 11.52 15.85 8.21
C ALA A 259 11.42 14.82 9.33
N LEU A 260 12.42 14.83 10.20
CA LEU A 260 12.57 13.96 11.35
C LEU A 260 13.06 14.81 12.51
N VAL A 261 12.40 14.70 13.66
CA VAL A 261 12.88 15.28 14.93
C VAL A 261 13.37 14.16 15.83
N ARG A 262 14.56 14.34 16.40
CA ARG A 262 15.09 13.44 17.40
C ARG A 262 16.09 14.18 18.30
N ASP A 263 15.98 13.97 19.62
CA ASP A 263 17.00 14.42 20.59
C ASP A 263 17.36 15.92 20.45
N GLY A 264 16.36 16.81 20.30
CA GLY A 264 16.54 18.26 20.14
C GLY A 264 17.16 18.67 18.79
N SER A 265 17.31 17.72 17.88
CA SER A 265 17.84 17.90 16.53
C SER A 265 16.72 17.66 15.52
N PHE A 266 16.85 18.24 14.33
CA PHE A 266 15.98 17.88 13.21
C PHE A 266 16.75 17.72 11.91
N ALA A 267 16.31 16.77 11.10
CA ALA A 267 16.79 16.56 9.75
C ALA A 267 15.65 16.67 8.76
N TYR A 268 15.93 17.15 7.55
CA TYR A 268 14.95 17.25 6.49
C TYR A 268 15.54 16.87 5.14
N LEU A 269 14.67 16.35 4.27
CA LEU A 269 15.02 15.97 2.91
C LEU A 269 14.63 17.07 1.94
N THR A 270 15.60 17.56 1.17
CA THR A 270 15.38 18.53 0.09
C THR A 270 16.01 18.00 -1.20
N HIS A 271 15.90 18.76 -2.29
CA HIS A 271 16.53 18.40 -3.55
C HIS A 271 17.04 19.62 -4.31
N ILE A 272 18.16 19.44 -5.00
CA ILE A 272 18.70 20.42 -5.94
C ILE A 272 18.38 19.99 -7.38
N ARG A 273 18.18 20.96 -8.26
CA ARG A 273 18.05 20.68 -9.70
C ARG A 273 19.44 20.42 -10.27
N VAL A 274 19.60 19.29 -10.95
CA VAL A 274 20.85 18.93 -11.62
C VAL A 274 20.57 18.65 -13.10
N HIS A 275 21.57 18.90 -13.94
CA HIS A 275 21.51 18.58 -15.36
C HIS A 275 22.43 17.39 -15.63
N THR A 276 21.90 16.35 -16.26
CA THR A 276 22.68 15.18 -16.67
C THR A 276 22.48 15.03 -18.18
N GLY A 277 23.47 15.49 -18.96
CA GLY A 277 23.34 15.64 -20.41
C GLY A 277 22.24 16.65 -20.77
N ARG A 278 21.29 16.26 -21.65
CA ARG A 278 20.14 17.09 -22.07
C ARG A 278 18.92 17.00 -21.13
N ARG A 279 18.95 16.16 -20.08
CA ARG A 279 17.80 15.91 -19.20
C ARG A 279 17.90 16.71 -17.90
N ARG A 280 16.76 17.26 -17.47
CA ARG A 280 16.60 17.89 -16.14
C ARG A 280 16.27 16.83 -15.11
N CYS A 281 17.06 16.76 -14.05
CA CYS A 281 16.91 15.81 -12.95
C CYS A 281 16.89 16.56 -11.61
N ARG A 282 16.51 15.85 -10.54
CA ARG A 282 16.56 16.32 -9.15
C ARG A 282 17.49 15.41 -8.38
N ARG A 283 18.43 15.96 -7.61
CA ARG A 283 19.28 15.19 -6.69
C ARG A 283 18.83 15.47 -5.26
N SER A 284 18.50 14.43 -4.51
CA SER A 284 18.08 14.59 -3.11
C SER A 284 19.28 14.78 -2.19
N THR A 285 19.10 15.64 -1.19
CA THR A 285 20.10 15.99 -0.18
C THR A 285 19.42 15.97 1.18
N GLY A 286 19.98 15.22 2.12
CA GLY A 286 19.58 15.29 3.52
C GLY A 286 20.32 16.45 4.18
N ARG A 287 19.62 17.20 5.03
CA ARG A 287 20.21 18.28 5.81
C ARG A 287 19.82 18.11 7.27
N GLU A 288 20.78 18.29 8.17
CA GLU A 288 20.62 18.06 9.60
C GLU A 288 21.07 19.29 10.40
N HIS A 289 20.20 19.70 11.32
CA HIS A 289 20.48 20.66 12.37
C HIS A 289 20.60 19.89 13.67
N ALA A 290 21.81 19.84 14.22
CA ALA A 290 22.12 19.12 15.45
C ALA A 290 21.95 20.03 16.67
N GLY A 291 21.13 19.61 17.63
CA GLY A 291 21.05 20.23 18.95
C GLY A 291 22.31 19.95 19.76
N ARG A 292 22.63 20.83 20.72
CA ARG A 292 23.73 20.56 21.66
C ARG A 292 23.35 19.37 22.53
N ARG A 293 24.15 18.31 22.53
CA ARG A 293 24.07 17.28 23.57
C ARG A 293 24.60 17.92 24.86
N GLU A 294 23.75 18.11 25.86
CA GLU A 294 24.27 18.28 27.21
C GLU A 294 25.10 17.04 27.53
N ALA A 295 26.38 17.25 27.81
CA ALA A 295 27.25 16.20 28.30
C ALA A 295 26.65 15.73 29.63
N ARG A 296 26.01 14.55 29.62
CA ARG A 296 25.68 13.86 30.87
C ARG A 296 27.00 13.55 31.56
N GLY A 297 27.28 14.28 32.64
CA GLY A 297 28.36 14.01 33.57
C GLY A 297 28.13 12.73 34.36
#